data_AF-X1T6N8-F1
#
_entry.id   AF-X1T6N8-F1
#
_cell.length_a   1.000
_cell.length_b   1.000
_cell.length_c   1.000
_cell.angle_alpha   90.00
_cell.angle_beta   90.00
_cell.angle_gamma   90.00
#
_symmetry.space_group_name_H-M   'P 1'
#
loop_
_entity.id
_entity.type
_entity.pdbx_description
1 polymer ?
#
loop_
_entity_poly.entity_id
_entity_poly.type
_entity_poly.pdbx_seq_one_letter_code
_entity_poly.pdbx_strand_id
1 'polypeptide(L)'
;STEKLLEIIIKSFGEDKVILGEIKDDTLIVFLSNIQVAFFQYNYPLLKSLIKKDSLNIASIEDISSMKVIAIIQRGTKKDFIDLWIIMKEKKYSLKDIFIFCKTKYRKAFSESIALKALTYFKDAEEEKTIEGLKSNFPWENIKKYLIENCRKYFKQNL
;
A
#
# COMPACT_ATOMS: atom_id res chain seq x y z
N SER A 1 1.32 -9.92 21.16
CA SER A 1 0.03 -9.22 21.21
C SER A 1 0.31 -7.72 21.29
N THR A 2 -0.72 -6.90 21.11
CA THR A 2 -0.62 -5.44 21.17
C THR A 2 -0.23 -4.94 22.56
N GLU A 3 -0.60 -5.62 23.64
CA GLU A 3 -0.21 -5.28 25.02
C GLU A 3 1.30 -5.37 25.21
N LYS A 4 1.91 -6.48 24.77
CA LYS A 4 3.38 -6.64 24.83
C LYS A 4 4.11 -5.58 24.00
N LEU A 5 3.53 -5.17 22.87
CA LEU A 5 4.10 -4.11 22.05
C LEU A 5 4.01 -2.75 22.76
N LEU A 6 2.89 -2.45 23.41
CA LEU A 6 2.72 -1.24 24.23
C LEU A 6 3.75 -1.18 25.36
N GLU A 7 3.97 -2.30 26.08
CA GLU A 7 5.00 -2.40 27.13
C GLU A 7 6.40 -2.09 26.59
N ILE A 8 6.75 -2.63 25.41
CA ILE A 8 8.04 -2.36 24.75
C ILE A 8 8.17 -0.87 24.39
N ILE A 9 7.10 -0.27 23.88
CA ILE A 9 7.08 1.17 23.51
C ILE A 9 7.26 2.03 24.76
N ILE A 10 6.50 1.79 25.83
CA ILE A 10 6.61 2.53 27.10
C ILE A 10 8.04 2.43 27.64
N LYS A 11 8.60 1.21 27.67
CA LYS A 11 9.99 1.00 28.13
C LYS A 11 11.03 1.73 27.28
N SER A 12 10.78 1.88 25.98
CA SER A 12 11.74 2.49 25.06
C SER A 12 11.69 4.02 25.05
N PHE A 13 10.51 4.61 25.24
CA PHE A 13 10.30 6.06 25.11
C PHE A 13 10.11 6.79 26.45
N GLY A 14 9.73 6.08 27.51
CA GLY A 14 9.32 6.66 28.80
C GLY A 14 7.80 6.82 28.87
N GLU A 15 7.23 6.50 30.03
CA GLU A 15 5.77 6.51 30.26
C GLU A 15 5.16 7.91 30.06
N ASP A 16 5.89 8.97 30.39
CA ASP A 16 5.49 10.36 30.21
C ASP A 16 5.34 10.78 28.75
N LYS A 17 5.91 10.02 27.81
CA LYS A 17 5.92 10.35 26.37
C LYS A 17 4.96 9.53 25.53
N VAL A 18 4.30 8.53 26.14
CA VAL A 18 3.43 7.59 25.44
C VAL A 18 2.01 7.78 25.93
N ILE A 19 1.12 8.22 25.04
CA ILE A 19 -0.31 8.29 25.31
C ILE A 19 -1.00 7.19 24.51
N LEU A 20 -1.74 6.31 25.19
CA LEU A 20 -2.54 5.29 24.52
C LEU A 20 -3.73 5.95 23.80
N GLY A 21 -3.88 5.66 22.51
CA GLY A 21 -5.05 6.06 21.73
C GLY A 21 -6.08 4.93 21.62
N GLU A 22 -5.67 3.80 21.05
CA GLU A 22 -6.52 2.62 20.88
C GLU A 22 -5.69 1.34 21.06
N ILE A 23 -6.28 0.32 21.70
CA ILE A 23 -5.74 -1.03 21.75
C ILE A 23 -6.83 -2.06 21.45
N LYS A 24 -6.55 -2.90 20.46
CA LYS A 24 -7.33 -4.08 20.05
C LYS A 24 -6.36 -5.22 19.78
N ASP A 25 -6.87 -6.41 19.50
CA ASP A 25 -6.02 -7.59 19.22
C ASP A 25 -5.09 -7.38 18.01
N ASP A 26 -5.55 -6.65 16.99
CA ASP A 26 -4.85 -6.45 15.72
C ASP A 26 -4.36 -5.01 15.50
N THR A 27 -4.68 -4.09 16.41
CA THR A 27 -4.47 -2.65 16.22
C THR A 27 -3.97 -2.02 17.51
N LEU A 28 -2.85 -1.29 17.41
CA LEU A 28 -2.33 -0.45 18.49
C LEU A 28 -2.08 0.95 17.95
N ILE A 29 -2.75 1.94 18.53
CA ILE A 29 -2.53 3.35 18.23
C ILE A 29 -2.03 4.03 19.50
N VAL A 30 -0.87 4.66 19.41
CA VAL A 30 -0.26 5.47 20.47
C VAL A 30 0.11 6.84 19.93
N PHE A 31 0.20 7.83 20.81
CA PHE A 31 0.80 9.12 20.50
C PHE A 31 2.15 9.21 21.21
N LEU A 32 3.22 9.32 20.43
CA LEU A 32 4.59 9.52 20.91
C LEU A 32 4.93 11.00 20.76
N SER A 33 5.02 11.74 21.87
CA SER A 33 5.29 13.19 21.83
C SER A 33 4.36 13.94 20.84
N ASN A 34 3.05 13.66 20.92
CA ASN A 34 1.98 14.17 20.04
C ASN A 34 2.01 13.68 18.57
N ILE A 35 2.90 12.77 18.20
CA ILE A 35 2.90 12.13 16.87
C ILE A 35 2.13 10.82 16.97
N GLN A 36 1.07 10.68 16.17
CA GLN A 36 0.32 9.43 16.09
C GLN A 36 1.16 8.34 15.43
N VAL A 37 1.29 7.20 16.10
CA VAL A 37 1.93 5.99 15.60
C VAL A 37 0.93 4.84 15.69
N ALA A 38 0.64 4.23 14.55
CA ALA A 38 -0.33 3.15 14.44
C ALA A 38 0.35 1.87 13.94
N PHE A 39 0.11 0.77 14.66
CA PHE A 39 0.58 -0.56 14.34
C PHE A 39 -0.62 -1.43 14.02
N PHE A 40 -0.53 -2.16 12.91
CA PHE A 40 -1.58 -3.05 12.44
C PHE A 40 -0.99 -4.44 12.23
N GLN A 41 -1.68 -5.45 12.73
CA GLN A 41 -1.35 -6.83 12.44
C GLN A 41 -1.69 -7.13 10.98
N TYR A 42 -0.67 -7.52 10.21
CA TYR A 42 -0.82 -7.79 8.79
C TYR A 42 -0.75 -9.30 8.54
N ASN A 43 -1.92 -9.94 8.46
CA ASN A 43 -2.07 -11.40 8.40
C ASN A 43 -1.83 -12.03 7.02
N TYR A 44 -1.21 -11.31 6.08
CA TYR A 44 -0.88 -11.85 4.77
C TYR A 44 0.60 -12.24 4.69
N PRO A 45 0.92 -13.40 4.11
CA PRO A 45 2.30 -13.84 3.98
C PRO A 45 3.10 -12.86 3.12
N LEU A 46 4.39 -12.74 3.40
CA LEU A 46 5.31 -12.01 2.53
C LEU A 46 5.60 -12.85 1.29
N LEU A 47 5.69 -12.20 0.13
CA LEU A 47 6.07 -12.85 -1.13
C LEU A 47 7.57 -13.15 -1.18
N LYS A 48 8.38 -12.28 -0.55
CA LYS A 48 9.83 -12.41 -0.47
C LYS A 48 10.33 -12.04 0.92
N SER A 49 11.58 -12.39 1.20
CA SER A 49 12.26 -11.97 2.42
C SER A 49 12.28 -10.44 2.56
N LEU A 50 12.18 -9.97 3.80
CA LEU A 50 12.30 -8.55 4.12
C LEU A 50 13.68 -8.02 3.73
N ILE A 51 13.71 -6.81 3.19
CA ILE A 51 14.92 -6.09 2.87
C ILE A 51 15.33 -5.31 4.11
N LYS A 52 16.48 -5.64 4.69
CA LYS A 52 17.02 -4.90 5.82
C LYS A 52 17.61 -3.58 5.32
N LYS A 53 17.09 -2.46 5.82
CA LYS A 53 17.59 -1.12 5.56
C LYS A 53 17.74 -0.41 6.90
N ASP A 54 18.98 -0.15 7.28
CA ASP A 54 19.34 0.41 8.58
C ASP A 54 18.77 -0.45 9.73
N SER A 55 17.96 0.14 10.62
CA SER A 55 17.27 -0.57 11.71
C SER A 55 15.89 -1.13 11.30
N LEU A 56 15.48 -0.96 10.04
CA LEU A 56 14.15 -1.30 9.56
C LEU A 56 14.18 -2.54 8.65
N ASN A 57 13.13 -3.36 8.80
CA ASN A 57 12.82 -4.42 7.86
C ASN A 57 11.73 -3.92 6.91
N ILE A 58 12.05 -3.81 5.62
CA ILE A 58 11.17 -3.26 4.60
C ILE A 58 10.63 -4.40 3.73
N ALA A 59 9.35 -4.34 3.39
CA ALA A 59 8.73 -5.30 2.47
C ALA A 59 9.39 -5.24 1.07
N SER A 60 9.37 -6.36 0.36
CA SER A 60 9.85 -6.41 -1.02
C SER A 60 9.02 -5.52 -1.94
N ILE A 61 9.56 -5.16 -3.11
CA ILE A 61 8.81 -4.34 -4.07
C ILE A 61 7.59 -5.11 -4.60
N GLU A 62 7.66 -6.42 -4.71
CA GLU A 62 6.54 -7.30 -5.07
C GLU A 62 5.44 -7.26 -4.01
N ASP A 63 5.81 -7.31 -2.73
CA ASP A 63 4.88 -7.15 -1.61
C ASP A 63 4.22 -5.77 -1.63
N ILE A 64 5.03 -4.70 -1.76
CA ILE A 64 4.54 -3.31 -1.79
C ILE A 64 3.60 -3.09 -2.98
N SER A 65 3.95 -3.61 -4.16
CA SER A 65 3.08 -3.49 -5.35
C SER A 65 1.72 -4.15 -5.13
N SER A 66 1.70 -5.33 -4.48
CA SER A 66 0.47 -6.04 -4.12
C SER A 66 -0.33 -5.28 -3.07
N MET A 67 0.33 -4.63 -2.11
CA MET A 67 -0.32 -3.76 -1.12
C MET A 67 -0.96 -2.55 -1.79
N LYS A 68 -0.32 -1.96 -2.80
CA LYS A 68 -0.86 -0.81 -3.55
C LYS A 68 -2.09 -1.16 -4.36
N VAL A 69 -2.13 -2.34 -4.99
CA VAL A 69 -3.35 -2.80 -5.67
C VAL A 69 -4.52 -2.94 -4.70
N ILE A 70 -4.32 -3.54 -3.53
CA ILE A 70 -5.38 -3.65 -2.52
C ILE A 70 -5.81 -2.27 -1.99
N ALA A 71 -4.86 -1.36 -1.76
CA ALA A 71 -5.17 0.00 -1.36
C ALA A 71 -6.02 0.74 -2.41
N ILE A 72 -5.70 0.59 -3.70
CA ILE A 72 -6.49 1.15 -4.80
C ILE A 72 -7.91 0.56 -4.79
N ILE A 73 -8.06 -0.76 -4.60
CA ILE A 73 -9.37 -1.42 -4.51
C ILE A 73 -10.20 -0.88 -3.34
N GLN A 74 -9.58 -0.63 -2.20
CA GLN A 74 -10.30 -0.26 -0.96
C GLN A 74 -10.64 1.24 -0.87
N ARG A 75 -9.72 2.11 -1.30
CA ARG A 75 -9.83 3.57 -1.08
C ARG A 75 -9.50 4.44 -2.28
N GLY A 76 -8.83 3.91 -3.31
CA GLY A 76 -8.60 4.64 -4.56
C GLY A 76 -7.86 5.98 -4.41
N THR A 77 -6.94 6.14 -3.46
CA THR A 77 -6.26 7.44 -3.25
C THR A 77 -5.25 7.75 -4.36
N LYS A 78 -5.03 9.04 -4.67
CA LYS A 78 -4.13 9.46 -5.75
C LYS A 78 -2.70 8.96 -5.55
N LYS A 79 -2.22 8.92 -4.30
CA LYS A 79 -0.87 8.42 -3.97
C LYS A 79 -0.69 6.95 -4.28
N ASP A 80 -1.69 6.12 -4.02
CA ASP A 80 -1.57 4.67 -4.26
C ASP A 80 -1.44 4.37 -5.76
N PHE A 81 -2.15 5.12 -6.62
CA PHE A 81 -1.98 5.05 -8.07
C PHE A 81 -0.58 5.50 -8.53
N ILE A 82 -0.06 6.60 -7.98
CA ILE A 82 1.28 7.10 -8.29
C ILE A 82 2.34 6.05 -7.90
N ASP A 83 2.28 5.53 -6.68
CA ASP A 83 3.23 4.53 -6.18
C ASP A 83 3.23 3.27 -7.05
N LEU A 84 2.04 2.75 -7.39
CA LEU A 84 1.93 1.60 -8.28
C LEU A 84 2.51 1.89 -9.67
N TRP A 85 2.21 3.07 -10.23
CA TRP A 85 2.76 3.49 -11.53
C TRP A 85 4.29 3.56 -11.51
N ILE A 86 4.89 4.17 -10.48
CA ILE A 86 6.35 4.22 -10.31
C ILE A 86 6.92 2.80 -10.27
N ILE A 87 6.36 1.93 -9.43
CA ILE A 87 6.84 0.55 -9.30
C ILE A 87 6.79 -0.18 -10.64
N MET A 88 5.67 -0.10 -11.36
CA MET A 88 5.53 -0.72 -12.68
C MET A 88 6.55 -0.18 -13.69
N LYS A 89 6.81 1.13 -13.68
CA LYS A 89 7.75 1.78 -14.61
C LYS A 89 9.20 1.42 -14.29
N GLU A 90 9.62 1.56 -13.03
CA GLU A 90 11.01 1.35 -12.62
C GLU A 90 11.40 -0.12 -12.66
N LYS A 91 10.52 -1.02 -12.21
CA LYS A 91 10.77 -2.46 -12.23
C LYS A 91 10.40 -3.14 -13.55
N LYS A 92 9.79 -2.39 -14.47
CA LYS A 92 9.28 -2.89 -15.75
C LYS A 92 8.30 -4.06 -15.58
N TYR A 93 7.53 -4.05 -14.48
CA TYR A 93 6.47 -5.04 -14.26
C TYR A 93 5.27 -4.75 -15.15
N SER A 94 4.78 -5.79 -15.82
CA SER A 94 3.48 -5.78 -16.47
C SER A 94 2.36 -5.91 -15.44
N LEU A 95 1.13 -5.59 -15.82
CA LEU A 95 -0.02 -5.81 -14.95
C LEU A 95 -0.21 -7.30 -14.62
N LYS A 96 0.19 -8.20 -15.54
CA LYS A 96 0.17 -9.65 -15.33
C LYS A 96 1.10 -10.08 -14.20
N ASP A 97 2.31 -9.52 -14.14
CA ASP A 97 3.27 -9.80 -13.06
C ASP A 97 2.69 -9.37 -11.71
N ILE A 98 2.16 -8.15 -11.64
CA ILE A 98 1.53 -7.61 -10.43
C ILE A 98 0.34 -8.49 -9.97
N PHE A 99 -0.49 -8.95 -10.90
CA PHE A 99 -1.63 -9.81 -10.55
C PHE A 99 -1.20 -11.20 -10.10
N ILE A 100 -0.11 -11.76 -10.64
CA ILE A 100 0.49 -12.99 -10.11
C ILE A 100 0.97 -12.79 -8.67
N PHE A 101 1.60 -11.65 -8.36
CA PHE A 101 1.99 -11.31 -6.98
C PHE A 101 0.78 -11.22 -6.05
N CYS A 102 -0.26 -10.51 -6.48
CA CYS A 102 -1.51 -10.37 -5.72
C CYS A 102 -2.20 -11.72 -5.47
N LYS A 103 -2.32 -12.56 -6.50
CA LYS A 103 -2.87 -13.92 -6.40
C LYS A 103 -2.08 -14.78 -5.43
N THR A 104 -0.75 -14.71 -5.48
CA THR A 104 0.12 -15.48 -4.59
C THR A 104 -0.04 -15.02 -3.13
N LYS A 105 -0.09 -13.70 -2.90
CA LYS A 105 -0.17 -13.10 -1.57
C LYS A 105 -1.54 -13.26 -0.91
N TYR A 106 -2.61 -12.99 -1.64
CA TYR A 106 -3.98 -12.87 -1.11
C TYR A 106 -4.88 -14.05 -1.47
N ARG A 107 -4.46 -14.91 -2.40
CA ARG A 107 -5.21 -16.10 -2.83
C ARG A 107 -6.64 -15.74 -3.22
N LYS A 108 -7.63 -16.40 -2.61
CA LYS A 108 -9.07 -16.22 -2.87
C LYS A 108 -9.58 -14.82 -2.50
N ALA A 109 -8.86 -14.05 -1.69
CA ALA A 109 -9.25 -12.69 -1.33
C ALA A 109 -8.95 -11.68 -2.44
N PHE A 110 -8.22 -12.06 -3.49
CA PHE A 110 -7.93 -11.20 -4.62
C PHE A 110 -8.73 -11.59 -5.86
N SER A 111 -9.33 -10.59 -6.50
CA SER A 111 -10.05 -10.72 -7.76
C SER A 111 -9.48 -9.75 -8.79
N GLU A 112 -9.05 -10.29 -9.93
CA GLU A 112 -8.52 -9.48 -11.03
C GLU A 112 -9.58 -8.57 -11.64
N SER A 113 -10.85 -9.01 -11.70
CA SER A 113 -11.93 -8.18 -12.25
C SER A 113 -12.19 -6.96 -11.38
N ILE A 114 -12.17 -7.12 -10.05
CA ILE A 114 -12.27 -6.02 -9.09
C ILE A 114 -11.05 -5.10 -9.22
N ALA A 115 -9.85 -5.66 -9.32
CA ALA A 115 -8.62 -4.90 -9.49
C ALA A 115 -8.63 -4.06 -10.77
N LEU A 116 -9.01 -4.64 -11.92
CA LEU A 116 -9.11 -3.93 -13.20
C LEU A 116 -10.12 -2.78 -13.15
N LYS A 117 -11.27 -2.99 -12.50
CA LYS A 117 -12.26 -1.93 -12.30
C LYS A 117 -11.69 -0.80 -11.45
N ALA A 118 -11.05 -1.12 -10.32
CA ALA A 118 -10.45 -0.12 -9.44
C ALA A 118 -9.30 0.65 -10.12
N LEU A 119 -8.46 -0.03 -10.91
CA LEU A 119 -7.34 0.56 -11.64
C LEU A 119 -7.75 1.52 -12.76
N THR A 120 -9.04 1.55 -13.12
CA THR A 120 -9.61 2.43 -14.14
C THR A 120 -10.66 3.40 -13.59
N TYR A 121 -10.83 3.44 -12.27
CA TYR A 121 -11.76 4.32 -11.58
C TYR A 121 -11.00 5.35 -10.74
N PHE A 122 -11.08 6.63 -11.13
CA PHE A 122 -10.22 7.69 -10.59
C PHE A 122 -10.98 8.74 -9.78
N LYS A 123 -12.30 8.61 -9.62
CA LYS A 123 -13.15 9.64 -9.01
C LYS A 123 -12.66 10.03 -7.61
N ASP A 124 -12.43 9.03 -6.76
CA ASP A 124 -12.01 9.25 -5.37
C ASP A 124 -10.64 9.95 -5.31
N ALA A 125 -9.68 9.52 -6.15
CA ALA A 125 -8.37 10.17 -6.29
C ALA A 125 -8.44 11.62 -6.78
N GLU A 126 -9.46 11.96 -7.58
CA GLU A 126 -9.63 13.30 -8.15
C GLU A 126 -10.27 14.27 -7.16
N GLU A 127 -11.12 13.78 -6.26
CA GLU A 127 -11.72 14.54 -5.17
C GLU A 127 -10.69 14.91 -4.08
N GLU A 128 -9.57 14.15 -3.98
CA GLU A 128 -8.49 14.45 -3.03
C GLU A 128 -7.71 15.73 -3.39
N LYS A 129 -7.51 16.57 -2.38
CA LYS A 129 -6.57 17.71 -2.46
C LYS A 129 -5.18 17.19 -2.80
N THR A 130 -4.69 17.58 -3.97
CA THR A 130 -3.35 17.17 -4.41
C THR A 130 -2.31 17.92 -3.58
N ILE A 131 -1.47 17.17 -2.86
CA ILE A 131 -0.37 17.73 -2.05
C ILE A 131 0.55 18.54 -2.97
N GLU A 132 0.94 19.73 -2.54
CA GLU A 132 1.70 20.70 -3.34
C GLU A 132 2.99 20.11 -3.93
N GLY A 133 3.69 19.25 -3.18
CA GLY A 133 4.92 18.58 -3.64
C GLY A 133 4.74 17.47 -4.68
N LEU A 134 3.51 17.00 -4.93
CA LEU A 134 3.23 15.98 -5.96
C LEU A 134 2.92 16.61 -7.33
N LYS A 135 2.50 17.88 -7.37
CA LYS A 135 1.94 18.52 -8.57
C LYS A 135 2.95 18.66 -9.73
N SER A 136 4.23 18.90 -9.43
CA SER A 136 5.26 19.12 -10.46
C SER A 136 5.88 17.84 -11.01
N ASN A 137 5.88 16.75 -10.22
CA ASN A 137 6.66 15.55 -10.55
C ASN A 137 5.83 14.43 -11.18
N PHE A 138 4.50 14.47 -11.04
CA PHE A 138 3.62 13.36 -11.43
C PHE A 138 2.45 13.85 -12.31
N PRO A 139 2.57 13.79 -13.64
CA PRO A 139 1.51 14.21 -14.55
C PRO A 139 0.33 13.21 -14.46
N TRP A 140 -0.67 13.55 -13.64
CA TRP A 140 -1.80 12.67 -13.31
C TRP A 140 -2.50 12.07 -14.53
N GLU A 141 -2.75 12.88 -15.57
CA GLU A 141 -3.36 12.42 -16.81
C GLU A 141 -2.53 11.34 -17.53
N ASN A 142 -1.21 11.43 -17.48
CA ASN A 142 -0.33 10.41 -18.08
C ASN A 142 -0.37 9.11 -17.27
N ILE A 143 -0.50 9.20 -15.94
CA ILE A 143 -0.64 8.03 -15.06
C ILE A 143 -1.95 7.30 -15.36
N LYS A 144 -3.08 8.02 -15.43
CA LYS A 144 -4.38 7.46 -15.80
C LYS A 144 -4.31 6.75 -17.15
N LYS A 145 -3.79 7.43 -18.19
CA LYS A 145 -3.64 6.85 -19.53
C LYS A 145 -2.78 5.58 -19.50
N TYR A 146 -1.64 5.62 -18.81
CA TYR A 146 -0.76 4.46 -18.67
C TYR A 146 -1.47 3.26 -18.03
N LEU A 147 -2.20 3.46 -16.93
CA LEU A 147 -2.91 2.39 -16.24
C LEU A 147 -4.06 1.81 -17.09
N ILE A 148 -4.85 2.67 -17.74
CA ILE A 148 -5.91 2.25 -18.67
C ILE A 148 -5.33 1.41 -19.81
N GLU A 149 -4.24 1.84 -20.43
CA GLU A 149 -3.57 1.09 -21.51
C GLU A 149 -3.07 -0.27 -21.05
N ASN A 150 -2.46 -0.34 -19.85
CA ASN A 150 -2.00 -1.61 -19.29
C ASN A 150 -3.17 -2.55 -18.95
N CYS A 151 -4.29 -2.03 -18.44
CA CYS A 151 -5.51 -2.82 -18.22
C CYS A 151 -6.08 -3.36 -19.55
N ARG A 152 -6.12 -2.53 -20.60
CA ARG A 152 -6.56 -2.96 -21.94
C ARG A 152 -5.65 -4.04 -22.54
N LYS A 153 -4.32 -3.87 -22.42
CA LYS A 153 -3.34 -4.87 -22.87
C LYS A 153 -3.52 -6.19 -22.12
N TYR A 154 -3.70 -6.13 -20.80
CA TYR A 154 -3.97 -7.31 -19.99
C TYR A 154 -5.24 -8.04 -20.44
N PHE A 155 -6.34 -7.32 -20.65
CA PHE A 155 -7.60 -7.91 -21.09
C PHE A 155 -7.47 -8.63 -22.45
N LYS A 156 -6.78 -8.01 -23.42
CA LYS A 156 -6.56 -8.62 -24.75
C LYS A 156 -5.69 -9.88 -24.75
N GLN A 157 -4.79 -10.02 -23.77
CA GLN A 157 -3.86 -11.15 -23.70
C GLN A 157 -4.40 -12.36 -22.92
N ASN A 158 -5.53 -12.18 -22.22
CA ASN A 158 -6.11 -13.21 -21.35
C ASN A 158 -7.59 -13.47 -21.69
N LEU A 159 -8.01 -13.10 -22.91
CA LEU A 159 -9.17 -13.65 -23.63
C LEU A 159 -8.72 -14.87 -24.44
#